data_AF-A0A520D2C9-F1
#
_entry.id   AF-A0A520D2C9-F1
#
_cell.length_a   1.000
_cell.length_b   1.000
_cell.length_c   1.000
_cell.angle_alpha   90.00
_cell.angle_beta   90.00
_cell.angle_gamma   90.00
#
_symmetry.space_group_name_H-M   'P 1'
#
loop_
_entity.id
_entity.type
_entity.pdbx_description
1 polymer ?
#
loop_
_entity_poly.entity_id
_entity_poly.type
_entity_poly.pdbx_seq_one_letter_code
_entity_poly.pdbx_strand_id
1 'polypeptide(L)'
;MAAFVVASGIAGRVYRRFNLPQHYSELVVGNVAWNYDNKFHDYAVLYAIVFLFLAVLAVIGGVAARLRRVAGIGEVDRFHELLLVLCVPAVLWASALPTTRDVSQDLLNVSRALLGVGIGLAAVAASKPAVFWRDEPRLFGDALQRAMLFVAFAGLAVAAIAVAQNRLGGLWQSHAGMNSEVAWRRAKILLSCAALVGAGLILRARDPLRLNQVLARWAMGAQCFMPLFLLCLLPPAWLAGSGETLAAGYALSTAGGWVVFSVVGFAVVDGAWRFAQLLRVPRTGNQRGSSATGLLTVGSALGLLLFFKTPALGVPSLSPDDYHFGELLVPWWSWREMGMLPFWDYAPARGLTNYLPGFVSATLFEGGASSIGASYAFVFAGIGWLALLALRPLMGVAGAFVALLLGPYANGIGEIDIAATLFLVLFC
;
A
#
# COMPACT_ATOMS: atom_id res chain seq x y z
N MET A 1 2.48 22.20 -1.36
CA MET A 1 1.65 20.98 -1.23
C MET A 1 1.81 20.29 0.13
N ALA A 2 2.98 19.78 0.51
CA ALA A 2 3.19 19.06 1.78
C ALA A 2 2.64 19.78 3.03
N ALA A 3 2.93 21.07 3.18
CA ALA A 3 2.41 21.86 4.31
C ALA A 3 0.88 21.89 4.37
N PHE A 4 0.21 21.97 3.22
CA PHE A 4 -1.25 21.97 3.13
C PHE A 4 -1.84 20.61 3.49
N VAL A 5 -1.24 19.51 3.03
CA VAL A 5 -1.68 18.13 3.36
C VAL A 5 -1.60 17.86 4.87
N VAL A 6 -0.51 18.31 5.51
CA VAL A 6 -0.39 18.18 6.97
C VAL A 6 -1.43 19.02 7.70
N ALA A 7 -1.64 20.27 7.25
CA ALA A 7 -2.61 21.20 7.82
C ALA A 7 -4.06 20.69 7.68
N SER A 8 -4.47 20.20 6.51
CA SER A 8 -5.84 19.76 6.24
C SER A 8 -6.27 18.59 7.14
N GLY A 9 -5.38 17.63 7.37
CA GLY A 9 -5.69 16.50 8.25
C GLY A 9 -5.89 16.91 9.72
N ILE A 10 -5.18 17.93 10.19
CA ILE A 10 -5.35 18.45 11.57
C ILE A 10 -6.61 19.32 11.65
N ALA A 11 -6.91 20.09 10.61
CA ALA A 11 -8.15 20.85 10.53
C ALA A 11 -9.40 19.97 10.61
N GLY A 12 -9.38 18.78 10.01
CA GLY A 12 -10.44 17.78 10.18
C GLY A 12 -10.61 17.27 11.62
N ARG A 13 -9.59 17.39 12.49
CA ARG A 13 -9.71 17.13 13.93
C ARG A 13 -10.26 18.34 14.68
N VAL A 14 -9.87 19.55 14.28
CA VAL A 14 -10.43 20.81 14.82
C VAL A 14 -11.93 20.84 14.55
N TYR A 15 -12.36 20.56 13.32
CA TYR A 15 -13.78 20.44 12.97
C TYR A 15 -14.53 19.50 13.92
N ARG A 16 -13.99 18.31 14.18
CA ARG A 16 -14.64 17.30 15.02
C ARG A 16 -14.63 17.57 16.52
N ARG A 17 -13.68 18.37 17.02
CA ARG A 17 -13.46 18.54 18.48
C ARG A 17 -13.75 19.94 18.99
N PHE A 18 -13.76 20.95 18.12
CA PHE A 18 -13.90 22.34 18.51
C PHE A 18 -15.27 22.86 18.08
N ASN A 19 -16.24 22.77 18.98
CA ASN A 19 -17.57 23.33 18.80
C ASN A 19 -17.81 24.38 19.87
N LEU A 20 -17.62 25.65 19.52
CA LEU A 20 -18.01 26.76 20.39
C LEU A 20 -19.39 27.24 19.96
N PRO A 21 -20.38 27.30 20.88
CA PRO A 21 -21.71 27.78 20.53
C PRO A 21 -21.65 29.21 19.99
N GLN A 22 -22.34 29.45 18.87
CA GLN A 22 -22.51 30.81 18.35
C GLN A 22 -23.69 31.47 19.06
N HIS A 23 -23.44 32.63 19.64
CA HIS A 23 -24.49 33.46 20.22
C HIS A 23 -24.82 34.58 19.23
N TYR A 24 -26.10 34.65 18.86
CA TYR A 24 -26.65 35.73 18.06
C TYR A 24 -27.47 36.63 18.99
N SER A 25 -27.22 37.93 18.94
CA SER A 25 -28.01 38.93 19.68
C SER A 25 -29.39 39.17 19.05
N GLU A 26 -29.58 38.69 17.82
CA GLU A 26 -30.78 38.88 17.00
C GLU A 26 -31.42 37.53 16.64
N LEU A 27 -32.71 37.56 16.27
CA LEU A 27 -33.44 36.38 15.81
C LEU A 27 -32.85 35.89 14.47
N VAL A 28 -32.28 34.69 14.47
CA VAL A 28 -31.82 34.01 13.24
C VAL A 28 -32.93 33.11 12.73
N VAL A 29 -33.06 32.95 11.42
CA VAL A 29 -34.08 32.12 10.76
C VAL A 29 -33.42 30.99 9.97
N GLY A 30 -34.15 29.88 9.79
CA GLY A 30 -33.70 28.73 8.98
C GLY A 30 -32.92 27.67 9.77
N ASN A 31 -32.18 26.80 9.08
CA ASN A 31 -31.48 25.65 9.68
C ASN A 31 -30.53 26.03 10.83
N VAL A 32 -29.91 27.21 10.78
CA VAL A 32 -29.06 27.75 11.86
C VAL A 32 -29.84 27.90 13.17
N ALA A 33 -31.10 28.32 13.08
CA ALA A 33 -31.98 28.50 14.24
C ALA A 33 -32.60 27.17 14.72
N TRP A 34 -32.96 26.28 13.80
CA TRP A 34 -33.71 25.06 14.10
C TRP A 34 -32.83 23.84 14.38
N ASN A 35 -31.69 23.69 13.69
CA ASN A 35 -30.76 22.56 13.82
C ASN A 35 -29.49 22.92 14.60
N TYR A 36 -29.39 24.15 15.12
CA TYR A 36 -28.17 24.65 15.78
C TYR A 36 -26.93 24.58 14.86
N ASP A 37 -27.14 24.73 13.55
CA ASP A 37 -26.07 24.68 12.55
C ASP A 37 -25.11 25.86 12.78
N ASN A 38 -23.84 25.53 13.02
CA ASN A 38 -22.84 26.47 13.51
C ASN A 38 -21.75 26.74 12.47
N LYS A 39 -21.63 28.00 12.00
CA LYS A 39 -20.56 28.41 11.07
C LYS A 39 -19.18 28.51 11.72
N PHE A 40 -19.10 28.42 13.04
CA PHE A 40 -17.84 28.47 13.77
C PHE A 40 -16.91 27.36 13.30
N HIS A 41 -17.43 26.19 12.97
CA HIS A 41 -16.64 25.09 12.44
C HIS A 41 -15.88 25.48 11.16
N ASP A 42 -16.52 26.20 10.24
CA ASP A 42 -15.91 26.64 8.98
C ASP A 42 -14.78 27.65 9.25
N TYR A 43 -15.01 28.62 10.13
CA TYR A 43 -13.99 29.58 10.52
C TYR A 43 -12.83 28.93 11.28
N ALA A 44 -13.12 28.05 12.24
CA ALA A 44 -12.11 27.34 13.02
C ALA A 44 -11.24 26.46 12.13
N VAL A 45 -11.84 25.76 11.15
CA VAL A 45 -11.12 25.00 10.13
C VAL A 45 -10.24 25.93 9.30
N LEU A 46 -10.77 27.05 8.80
CA LEU A 46 -10.01 28.01 8.00
C LEU A 46 -8.78 28.54 8.76
N TYR A 47 -8.98 29.07 9.97
CA TYR A 47 -7.89 29.60 10.79
C TYR A 47 -6.88 28.51 11.18
N ALA A 48 -7.34 27.31 11.52
CA ALA A 48 -6.46 26.18 11.82
C ALA A 48 -5.62 25.80 10.59
N ILE A 49 -6.21 25.73 9.40
CA ILE A 49 -5.48 25.45 8.16
C ILE A 49 -4.43 26.51 7.91
N VAL A 50 -4.78 27.80 7.97
CA VAL A 50 -3.84 28.91 7.70
C VAL A 50 -2.67 28.87 8.69
N PHE A 51 -2.95 28.79 9.99
CA PHE A 51 -1.93 28.74 11.02
C PHE A 51 -1.01 27.52 10.85
N LEU A 52 -1.57 26.33 10.68
CA LEU A 52 -0.80 25.10 10.53
C LEU A 52 -0.03 25.04 9.22
N PHE A 53 -0.59 25.56 8.14
CA PHE A 53 0.11 25.69 6.87
C PHE A 53 1.38 26.52 7.03
N LEU A 54 1.27 27.71 7.64
CA LEU A 54 2.42 28.59 7.89
C LEU A 54 3.42 27.95 8.84
N ALA A 55 2.97 27.31 9.92
CA ALA A 55 3.83 26.63 10.87
C ALA A 55 4.61 25.47 10.21
N VAL A 56 3.93 24.61 9.44
CA VAL A 56 4.58 23.48 8.74
C VAL A 56 5.51 23.99 7.65
N LEU A 57 5.14 25.06 6.93
CA LEU A 57 6.01 25.68 5.94
C LEU A 57 7.30 26.22 6.57
N ALA A 58 7.20 26.87 7.74
CA ALA A 58 8.36 27.33 8.49
C ALA A 58 9.27 26.17 8.94
N VAL A 59 8.67 25.04 9.37
CA VAL A 59 9.43 23.82 9.73
C VAL A 59 10.15 23.26 8.50
N ILE A 60 9.45 23.08 7.38
CA ILE A 60 10.05 22.58 6.12
C ILE A 60 11.18 23.51 5.67
N GLY A 61 10.96 24.83 5.69
CA GLY A 61 11.98 25.83 5.35
C GLY A 61 13.19 25.79 6.28
N GLY A 62 12.98 25.61 7.58
CA GLY A 62 14.04 25.46 8.58
C GLY A 62 14.89 24.20 8.34
N VAL A 63 14.24 23.07 8.04
CA VAL A 63 14.93 21.81 7.68
C VAL A 63 15.71 21.99 6.38
N ALA A 64 15.11 22.55 5.32
CA ALA A 64 15.77 22.80 4.04
C ALA A 64 16.99 23.74 4.19
N ALA A 65 16.86 24.82 4.95
CA ALA A 65 17.97 25.74 5.23
C ALA A 65 19.10 25.07 6.03
N ARG A 66 18.78 24.12 6.91
CA ARG A 66 19.79 23.31 7.60
C ARG A 66 20.46 22.32 6.66
N LEU A 67 19.70 21.63 5.82
CA LEU A 67 20.21 20.69 4.82
C LEU A 67 21.16 21.37 3.84
N ARG A 68 20.79 22.55 3.34
CA ARG A 68 21.66 23.35 2.46
C ARG A 68 23.04 23.61 3.07
N ARG A 69 23.10 23.88 4.38
CA ARG A 69 24.35 24.14 5.11
C ARG A 69 25.18 22.88 5.35
N VAL A 70 24.53 21.73 5.49
CA VAL A 70 25.15 20.48 5.97
C VAL A 70 25.53 19.56 4.82
N ALA A 71 24.72 19.48 3.76
CA ALA A 71 24.88 18.54 2.65
C ALA A 71 24.82 19.21 1.26
N GLY A 72 24.57 20.52 1.18
CA GLY A 72 24.53 21.27 -0.08
C GLY A 72 23.14 21.38 -0.70
N ILE A 73 23.06 22.03 -1.87
CA ILE A 73 21.77 22.39 -2.49
C ILE A 73 21.05 21.17 -3.09
N GLY A 74 21.79 20.22 -3.69
CA GLY A 74 21.17 19.06 -4.34
C GLY A 74 20.40 18.15 -3.39
N GLU A 75 20.78 18.11 -2.11
CA GLU A 75 20.03 17.34 -1.10
C GLU A 75 18.75 18.07 -0.64
N VAL A 76 18.65 19.38 -0.83
CA VAL A 76 17.41 20.13 -0.64
C VAL A 76 16.40 19.76 -1.73
N ASP A 77 16.86 19.65 -2.98
CA ASP A 77 16.01 19.26 -4.10
C ASP A 77 15.49 17.83 -3.91
N ARG A 78 16.37 16.89 -3.52
CA ARG A 78 15.97 15.51 -3.16
C ARG A 78 14.99 15.45 -1.98
N PHE A 79 15.16 16.32 -0.99
CA PHE A 79 14.20 16.43 0.12
C PHE A 79 12.83 16.91 -0.40
N HIS A 80 12.80 17.90 -1.29
CA HIS A 80 11.54 18.35 -1.91
C HIS A 80 10.90 17.25 -2.77
N GLU A 81 11.67 16.54 -3.58
CA GLU A 81 11.20 15.37 -4.35
C GLU A 81 10.59 14.32 -3.43
N LEU A 82 11.26 13.99 -2.32
CA LEU A 82 10.70 13.08 -1.32
C LEU A 82 9.37 13.61 -0.79
N LEU A 83 9.28 14.87 -0.38
CA LEU A 83 8.02 15.44 0.11
C LEU A 83 6.89 15.37 -0.93
N LEU A 84 7.19 15.55 -2.23
CA LEU A 84 6.22 15.38 -3.31
C LEU A 84 5.75 13.93 -3.39
N VAL A 85 6.67 12.96 -3.34
CA VAL A 85 6.34 11.52 -3.34
C VAL A 85 5.44 11.16 -2.15
N LEU A 86 5.74 11.69 -0.95
CA LEU A 86 4.93 11.45 0.25
C LEU A 86 3.53 12.09 0.17
N CYS A 87 3.31 13.05 -0.74
CA CYS A 87 2.01 13.65 -1.01
C CYS A 87 1.15 12.84 -1.99
N VAL A 88 1.71 11.87 -2.72
CA VAL A 88 0.98 11.11 -3.76
C VAL A 88 -0.34 10.52 -3.26
N PRO A 89 -0.43 9.88 -2.07
CA PRO A 89 -1.72 9.38 -1.58
C PRO A 89 -2.77 10.49 -1.39
N ALA A 90 -2.38 11.69 -0.96
CA ALA A 90 -3.30 12.81 -0.83
C ALA A 90 -3.74 13.38 -2.19
N VAL A 91 -2.87 13.34 -3.19
CA VAL A 91 -3.21 13.71 -4.57
C VAL A 91 -4.22 12.71 -5.14
N LEU A 92 -3.97 11.40 -4.98
CA LEU A 92 -4.89 10.35 -5.42
C LEU A 92 -6.27 10.48 -4.74
N TRP A 93 -6.27 10.77 -3.45
CA TRP A 93 -7.50 11.09 -2.71
C TRP A 93 -8.25 12.28 -3.32
N ALA A 94 -7.56 13.40 -3.55
CA ALA A 94 -8.18 14.59 -4.11
C ALA A 94 -8.69 14.36 -5.54
N SER A 95 -7.96 13.59 -6.35
CA SER A 95 -8.39 13.24 -7.71
C SER A 95 -9.57 12.28 -7.76
N ALA A 96 -9.80 11.52 -6.69
CA ALA A 96 -10.94 10.61 -6.59
C ALA A 96 -12.25 11.33 -6.20
N LEU A 97 -12.19 12.52 -5.62
CA LEU A 97 -13.39 13.27 -5.18
C LEU A 97 -14.41 13.56 -6.28
N PRO A 98 -14.02 13.89 -7.54
CA PRO A 98 -14.98 14.08 -8.62
C PRO A 98 -15.60 12.77 -9.14
N THR A 99 -14.89 11.65 -9.00
CA THR A 99 -15.24 10.37 -9.62
C THR A 99 -15.90 9.39 -8.65
N THR A 100 -15.68 9.55 -7.35
CA THR A 100 -16.17 8.63 -6.32
C THR A 100 -17.07 9.35 -5.33
N ARG A 101 -18.08 8.65 -4.83
CA ARG A 101 -18.89 9.11 -3.68
C ARG A 101 -18.23 8.80 -2.34
N ASP A 102 -17.06 8.14 -2.34
CA ASP A 102 -16.35 7.81 -1.12
C ASP A 102 -15.61 9.04 -0.60
N VAL A 103 -15.96 9.45 0.62
CA VAL A 103 -15.40 10.63 1.30
C VAL A 103 -14.36 10.20 2.35
N SER A 104 -13.91 8.94 2.33
CA SER A 104 -12.91 8.43 3.27
C SER A 104 -11.66 9.31 3.26
N GLN A 105 -11.20 9.71 4.45
CA GLN A 105 -10.00 10.53 4.63
C GLN A 105 -8.73 9.68 4.78
N ASP A 106 -8.78 8.38 4.50
CA ASP A 106 -7.71 7.45 4.85
C ASP A 106 -6.41 7.72 4.09
N LEU A 107 -6.48 7.92 2.77
CA LEU A 107 -5.33 8.27 1.95
C LEU A 107 -4.70 9.61 2.36
N LEU A 108 -5.52 10.60 2.71
CA LEU A 108 -5.06 11.87 3.25
C LEU A 108 -4.34 11.67 4.61
N ASN A 109 -4.91 10.83 5.49
CA ASN A 109 -4.32 10.50 6.78
C ASN A 109 -2.98 9.76 6.64
N VAL A 110 -2.88 8.84 5.68
CA VAL A 110 -1.64 8.12 5.33
C VAL A 110 -0.57 9.11 4.87
N SER A 111 -0.89 9.99 3.92
CA SER A 111 0.05 11.00 3.42
C SER A 111 0.54 11.92 4.54
N ARG A 112 -0.36 12.39 5.43
CA ARG A 112 0.03 13.18 6.61
C ARG A 112 1.00 12.43 7.53
N ALA A 113 0.73 11.16 7.82
CA ALA A 113 1.60 10.36 8.69
C ALA A 113 2.99 10.20 8.07
N LEU A 114 3.04 9.90 6.77
CA LEU A 114 4.28 9.79 5.99
C LEU A 114 5.06 11.10 5.96
N LEU A 115 4.40 12.24 5.71
CA LEU A 115 5.02 13.56 5.73
C LEU A 115 5.57 13.92 7.11
N GLY A 116 4.81 13.67 8.18
CA GLY A 116 5.27 13.91 9.55
C GLY A 116 6.54 13.11 9.87
N VAL A 117 6.56 11.83 9.51
CA VAL A 117 7.74 10.98 9.71
C VAL A 117 8.91 11.40 8.81
N GLY A 118 8.66 11.70 7.53
CA GLY A 118 9.68 12.14 6.58
C GLY A 118 10.35 13.45 6.98
N ILE A 119 9.57 14.46 7.37
CA ILE A 119 10.09 15.74 7.89
C ILE A 119 10.86 15.51 9.18
N GLY A 120 10.34 14.68 10.10
CA GLY A 120 11.02 14.35 11.35
C GLY A 120 12.37 13.66 11.13
N LEU A 121 12.42 12.65 10.27
CA LEU A 121 13.67 11.95 9.91
C LEU A 121 14.65 12.87 9.20
N ALA A 122 14.18 13.74 8.29
CA ALA A 122 15.02 14.73 7.63
C ALA A 122 15.60 15.74 8.63
N ALA A 123 14.80 16.24 9.57
CA ALA A 123 15.26 17.13 10.64
C ALA A 123 16.33 16.48 11.52
N VAL A 124 16.11 15.21 11.89
CA VAL A 124 17.06 14.41 12.66
C VAL A 124 18.35 14.20 11.87
N ALA A 125 18.28 13.87 10.58
CA ALA A 125 19.46 13.73 9.74
C ALA A 125 20.21 15.06 9.53
N ALA A 126 19.48 16.18 9.40
CA ALA A 126 20.03 17.53 9.28
C ALA A 126 20.69 18.06 10.58
N SER A 127 20.39 17.42 11.73
CA SER A 127 21.02 17.75 13.01
C SER A 127 22.48 17.28 13.10
N LYS A 128 22.89 16.35 12.22
CA LYS A 128 24.28 15.89 12.13
C LYS A 128 25.24 17.02 11.75
N PRO A 129 26.50 16.96 12.22
CA PRO A 129 27.51 17.92 11.81
C PRO A 129 27.80 17.80 10.31
N ALA A 130 28.11 18.91 9.64
CA ALA A 130 28.43 18.93 8.21
C ALA A 130 29.53 17.95 7.82
N VAL A 131 30.52 17.76 8.71
CA VAL A 131 31.62 16.80 8.52
C VAL A 131 31.12 15.36 8.29
N PHE A 132 29.98 14.98 8.87
CA PHE A 132 29.42 13.63 8.71
C PHE A 132 28.99 13.33 7.27
N TRP A 133 28.54 14.34 6.53
CA TRP A 133 28.04 14.21 5.15
C TRP A 133 29.03 14.74 4.10
N ARG A 134 30.14 15.37 4.53
CA ARG A 134 31.02 16.15 3.67
C ARG A 134 31.64 15.34 2.53
N ASP A 135 32.05 14.12 2.82
CA ASP A 135 32.82 13.31 1.87
C ASP A 135 31.92 12.66 0.79
N GLU A 136 30.67 12.33 1.14
CA GLU A 136 29.71 11.67 0.25
C GLU A 136 28.29 12.24 0.49
N PRO A 137 27.97 13.48 0.05
CA PRO A 137 26.68 14.14 0.33
C PRO A 137 25.48 13.34 -0.15
N ARG A 138 25.65 12.56 -1.22
CA ARG A 138 24.61 11.70 -1.81
C ARG A 138 24.06 10.65 -0.84
N LEU A 139 24.85 10.26 0.15
CA LEU A 139 24.46 9.29 1.18
C LEU A 139 23.38 9.83 2.11
N PHE A 140 23.17 11.15 2.16
CA PHE A 140 22.06 11.76 2.90
C PHE A 140 20.72 11.31 2.32
N GLY A 141 20.49 11.59 1.03
CA GLY A 141 19.27 11.21 0.33
C GLY A 141 19.00 9.71 0.42
N ASP A 142 20.02 8.89 0.21
CA ASP A 142 19.92 7.43 0.32
C ASP A 142 19.52 6.99 1.74
N ALA A 143 20.10 7.61 2.78
CA ALA A 143 19.79 7.28 4.16
C ALA A 143 18.33 7.66 4.49
N LEU A 144 17.88 8.83 4.03
CA LEU A 144 16.52 9.28 4.25
C LEU A 144 15.51 8.38 3.53
N GLN A 145 15.77 8.03 2.27
CA GLN A 145 14.93 7.11 1.50
C GLN A 145 14.87 5.72 2.16
N ARG A 146 16.02 5.15 2.56
CA ARG A 146 16.07 3.84 3.23
C ARG A 146 15.39 3.85 4.60
N ALA A 147 15.52 4.94 5.36
CA ALA A 147 14.79 5.10 6.62
C ALA A 147 13.27 5.17 6.40
N MET A 148 12.83 5.89 5.38
CA MET A 148 11.42 5.93 4.99
C MET A 148 10.90 4.57 4.53
N LEU A 149 11.66 3.85 3.71
CA LEU A 149 11.33 2.48 3.31
C LEU A 149 11.23 1.55 4.51
N PHE A 150 12.17 1.62 5.46
CA PHE A 150 12.09 0.83 6.69
C PHE A 150 10.79 1.11 7.46
N VAL A 151 10.43 2.37 7.64
CA VAL A 151 9.19 2.75 8.33
C VAL A 151 7.97 2.23 7.57
N ALA A 152 7.90 2.45 6.26
CA ALA A 152 6.78 2.00 5.43
C ALA A 152 6.66 0.47 5.44
N PHE A 153 7.78 -0.24 5.28
CA PHE A 153 7.81 -1.70 5.28
C PHE A 153 7.46 -2.29 6.65
N ALA A 154 7.86 -1.65 7.75
CA ALA A 154 7.45 -2.07 9.08
C ALA A 154 5.92 -1.96 9.26
N GLY A 155 5.32 -0.85 8.82
CA GLY A 155 3.86 -0.69 8.83
C GLY A 155 3.15 -1.76 8.00
N LEU A 156 3.63 -1.99 6.78
CA LEU A 156 3.07 -3.01 5.87
C LEU A 156 3.30 -4.44 6.37
N ALA A 157 4.40 -4.72 7.09
CA ALA A 157 4.64 -6.02 7.71
C ALA A 157 3.56 -6.36 8.75
N VAL A 158 3.08 -5.39 9.53
CA VAL A 158 1.96 -5.62 10.46
C VAL A 158 0.69 -5.97 9.72
N ALA A 159 0.39 -5.25 8.64
CA ALA A 159 -0.76 -5.57 7.79
C ALA A 159 -0.63 -6.96 7.16
N ALA A 160 0.56 -7.34 6.68
CA ALA A 160 0.82 -8.66 6.13
C ALA A 160 0.63 -9.78 7.17
N ILE A 161 1.10 -9.57 8.40
CA ILE A 161 0.88 -10.50 9.52
C ILE A 161 -0.60 -10.57 9.89
N ALA A 162 -1.31 -9.43 9.91
CA ALA A 162 -2.74 -9.41 10.20
C ALA A 162 -3.55 -10.16 9.13
N VAL A 163 -3.19 -9.99 7.85
CA VAL A 163 -3.74 -10.79 6.75
C VAL A 163 -3.44 -12.27 6.98
N ALA A 164 -2.20 -12.65 7.29
CA ALA A 164 -1.87 -14.03 7.59
C ALA A 164 -2.68 -14.61 8.75
N GLN A 165 -2.84 -13.87 9.85
CA GLN A 165 -3.64 -14.27 11.00
C GLN A 165 -5.11 -14.47 10.63
N ASN A 166 -5.70 -13.55 9.87
CA ASN A 166 -7.08 -13.67 9.41
C ASN A 166 -7.28 -14.89 8.48
N ARG A 167 -6.36 -15.10 7.54
CA ARG A 167 -6.47 -16.14 6.50
C ARG A 167 -6.19 -17.53 7.05
N LEU A 168 -5.18 -17.67 7.91
CA LEU A 168 -4.86 -18.93 8.59
C LEU A 168 -5.82 -19.21 9.75
N GLY A 169 -6.44 -18.18 10.32
CA GLY A 169 -7.42 -18.30 11.39
C GLY A 169 -8.61 -19.19 11.01
N GLY A 170 -9.04 -19.17 9.76
CA GLY A 170 -10.08 -20.10 9.25
C GLY A 170 -9.62 -21.56 9.23
N LEU A 171 -8.34 -21.82 8.96
CA LEU A 171 -7.78 -23.17 8.97
C LEU A 171 -7.55 -23.70 10.38
N TRP A 172 -7.22 -22.81 11.32
CA TRP A 172 -6.88 -23.15 12.71
C TRP A 172 -7.98 -22.83 13.71
N GLN A 173 -9.16 -22.42 13.25
CA GLN A 173 -10.27 -21.98 14.11
C GLN A 173 -9.88 -20.88 15.10
N SER A 174 -8.97 -19.98 14.68
CA SER A 174 -8.49 -18.87 15.50
C SER A 174 -9.20 -17.57 15.14
N HIS A 175 -9.82 -16.96 16.15
CA HIS A 175 -10.42 -15.63 16.05
C HIS A 175 -9.37 -14.50 16.06
N ALA A 176 -8.08 -14.84 16.22
CA ALA A 176 -7.00 -13.89 16.20
C ALA A 176 -6.89 -13.24 14.80
N GLY A 177 -7.13 -11.93 14.73
CA GLY A 177 -7.04 -11.18 13.47
C GLY A 177 -8.38 -10.89 12.79
N MET A 178 -9.52 -11.25 13.39
CA MET A 178 -10.84 -10.83 12.90
C MET A 178 -11.15 -9.36 13.21
N ASN A 179 -10.54 -8.80 14.26
CA ASN A 179 -10.74 -7.40 14.63
C ASN A 179 -9.74 -6.49 13.90
N SER A 180 -10.22 -5.77 12.89
CA SER A 180 -9.44 -4.82 12.10
C SER A 180 -8.91 -3.64 12.92
N GLU A 181 -9.60 -3.23 13.99
CA GLU A 181 -9.14 -2.14 14.86
C GLU A 181 -7.86 -2.50 15.62
N VAL A 182 -7.76 -3.76 16.07
CA VAL A 182 -6.56 -4.27 16.76
C VAL A 182 -5.38 -4.28 15.81
N ALA A 183 -5.56 -4.75 14.58
CA ALA A 183 -4.52 -4.72 13.54
C ALA A 183 -4.08 -3.27 13.24
N TRP A 184 -5.02 -2.35 13.09
CA TRP A 184 -4.73 -0.94 12.86
C TRP A 184 -3.99 -0.28 14.03
N ARG A 185 -4.36 -0.60 15.28
CA ARG A 185 -3.65 -0.12 16.47
C ARG A 185 -2.22 -0.63 16.51
N ARG A 186 -2.00 -1.92 16.24
CA ARG A 186 -0.66 -2.52 16.16
C ARG A 186 0.19 -1.89 15.07
N ALA A 187 -0.40 -1.63 13.90
CA ALA A 187 0.30 -0.99 12.77
C ALA A 187 0.77 0.42 13.15
N LYS A 188 -0.09 1.23 13.78
CA LYS A 188 0.28 2.58 14.27
C LYS A 188 1.41 2.56 15.30
N ILE A 189 1.35 1.63 16.26
CA ILE A 189 2.41 1.46 17.27
C ILE A 189 3.72 1.10 16.58
N LEU A 190 3.74 0.08 15.71
CA LEU A 190 4.98 -0.36 15.07
C LEU A 190 5.54 0.69 14.12
N LEU A 191 4.71 1.41 13.37
CA LEU A 191 5.13 2.53 12.53
C LEU A 191 5.84 3.60 13.36
N SER A 192 5.29 3.92 14.54
CA SER A 192 5.85 4.90 15.47
C SER A 192 7.19 4.41 16.05
N CYS A 193 7.26 3.14 16.47
CA CYS A 193 8.49 2.51 16.92
C CYS A 193 9.56 2.46 15.81
N ALA A 194 9.19 2.11 14.59
CA ALA A 194 10.10 2.08 13.45
C ALA A 194 10.65 3.48 13.12
N ALA A 195 9.80 4.52 13.18
CA ALA A 195 10.24 5.90 13.01
C ALA A 195 11.25 6.32 14.10
N LEU A 196 10.98 5.97 15.37
CA LEU A 196 11.89 6.24 16.49
C LEU A 196 13.20 5.46 16.37
N VAL A 197 13.16 4.19 15.95
CA VAL A 197 14.36 3.38 15.70
C VAL A 197 15.16 3.98 14.53
N GLY A 198 14.51 4.35 13.43
CA GLY A 198 15.16 5.01 12.30
C GLY A 198 15.85 6.32 12.71
N ALA A 199 15.16 7.18 13.46
CA ALA A 199 15.73 8.41 14.03
C ALA A 199 16.91 8.10 14.97
N GLY A 200 16.77 7.10 15.85
CA GLY A 200 17.82 6.67 16.77
C GLY A 200 19.06 6.12 16.06
N LEU A 201 18.88 5.37 14.98
CA LEU A 201 19.97 4.87 14.12
C LEU A 201 20.71 6.02 13.46
N ILE A 202 19.99 7.00 12.91
CA ILE A 202 20.57 8.22 12.33
C ILE A 202 21.38 8.94 13.41
N LEU A 203 20.79 9.26 14.57
CA LEU A 203 21.46 9.99 15.65
C LEU A 203 22.71 9.28 16.18
N ARG A 204 22.69 7.95 16.32
CA ARG A 204 23.82 7.18 16.85
C ARG A 204 24.89 6.85 15.82
N ALA A 205 24.59 6.96 14.52
CA ALA A 205 25.58 6.66 13.49
C ALA A 205 26.79 7.59 13.56
N ARG A 206 27.99 7.00 13.44
CA ARG A 206 29.27 7.72 13.35
C ARG A 206 29.82 7.81 11.93
N ASP A 207 29.26 7.00 11.02
CA ASP A 207 29.69 6.87 9.64
C ASP A 207 28.45 6.76 8.73
N PRO A 208 28.31 7.62 7.70
CA PRO A 208 27.17 7.63 6.78
C PRO A 208 27.04 6.34 5.97
N LEU A 209 28.16 5.67 5.65
CA LEU A 209 28.13 4.42 4.89
C LEU A 209 27.55 3.28 5.75
N ARG A 210 28.00 3.18 7.01
CA ARG A 210 27.44 2.22 7.98
C ARG A 210 25.96 2.48 8.24
N LEU A 211 25.55 3.74 8.36
CA LEU A 211 24.14 4.10 8.53
C LEU A 211 23.30 3.54 7.37
N ASN A 212 23.71 3.81 6.14
CA ASN A 212 23.02 3.34 4.95
C ASN A 212 22.93 1.81 4.86
N GLN A 213 24.00 1.09 5.22
CA GLN A 213 24.01 -0.37 5.26
C GLN A 213 23.06 -0.91 6.33
N VAL A 214 23.07 -0.32 7.52
CA VAL A 214 22.18 -0.71 8.62
C VAL A 214 20.72 -0.45 8.25
N LEU A 215 20.39 0.73 7.72
CA LEU A 215 19.03 1.05 7.27
C LEU A 215 18.55 0.12 6.16
N ALA A 216 19.40 -0.22 5.19
CA ALA A 216 19.06 -1.20 4.16
C ALA A 216 18.75 -2.59 4.74
N ARG A 217 19.51 -3.03 5.76
CA ARG A 217 19.23 -4.29 6.46
C ARG A 217 17.91 -4.23 7.22
N TRP A 218 17.62 -3.14 7.92
CA TRP A 218 16.35 -2.99 8.63
C TRP A 218 15.16 -2.93 7.67
N ALA A 219 15.28 -2.22 6.55
CA ALA A 219 14.26 -2.20 5.51
C ALA A 219 14.03 -3.61 4.94
N MET A 220 15.09 -4.32 4.55
CA MET A 220 14.97 -5.68 4.04
C MET A 220 14.40 -6.65 5.08
N GLY A 221 14.80 -6.52 6.35
CA GLY A 221 14.26 -7.33 7.45
C GLY A 221 12.76 -7.12 7.63
N ALA A 222 12.29 -5.86 7.60
CA ALA A 222 10.86 -5.56 7.64
C ALA A 222 10.11 -6.12 6.42
N GLN A 223 10.74 -6.09 5.25
CA GLN A 223 10.17 -6.59 4.00
C GLN A 223 9.99 -8.11 3.97
N CYS A 224 10.73 -8.89 4.78
CA CYS A 224 10.63 -10.36 4.81
C CYS A 224 9.24 -10.88 5.18
N PHE A 225 8.40 -10.06 5.81
CA PHE A 225 7.01 -10.39 6.16
C PHE A 225 6.00 -10.04 5.05
N MET A 226 6.37 -9.20 4.08
CA MET A 226 5.45 -8.78 3.01
C MET A 226 4.96 -9.91 2.09
N PRO A 227 5.73 -10.97 1.81
CA PRO A 227 5.20 -12.12 1.06
C PRO A 227 3.95 -12.75 1.69
N LEU A 228 3.69 -12.53 2.98
CA LEU A 228 2.46 -13.01 3.63
C LEU A 228 1.19 -12.40 3.02
N PHE A 229 1.27 -11.27 2.31
CA PHE A 229 0.13 -10.75 1.55
C PHE A 229 -0.33 -11.69 0.41
N LEU A 230 0.53 -12.60 -0.06
CA LEU A 230 0.11 -13.64 -1.01
C LEU A 230 -0.97 -14.57 -0.41
N LEU A 231 -1.13 -14.60 0.93
CA LEU A 231 -2.23 -15.30 1.61
C LEU A 231 -3.59 -14.64 1.36
N CYS A 232 -3.67 -13.47 0.70
CA CYS A 232 -4.94 -12.96 0.16
C CYS A 232 -5.59 -13.93 -0.84
N LEU A 233 -4.82 -14.86 -1.43
CA LEU A 233 -5.32 -15.95 -2.27
C LEU A 233 -6.08 -17.02 -1.47
N LEU A 234 -5.87 -17.11 -0.15
CA LEU A 234 -6.68 -17.97 0.69
C LEU A 234 -8.05 -17.33 0.91
N PRO A 235 -9.14 -18.12 0.86
CA PRO A 235 -10.47 -17.65 1.24
C PRO A 235 -10.46 -17.05 2.66
N PRO A 236 -11.20 -15.96 2.91
CA PRO A 236 -11.27 -15.40 4.25
C PRO A 236 -12.04 -16.35 5.17
N ALA A 237 -11.74 -16.23 6.47
CA ALA A 237 -12.51 -16.86 7.53
C ALA A 237 -13.73 -16.02 7.87
N TRP A 238 -14.89 -16.66 8.04
CA TRP A 238 -16.16 -16.03 8.39
C TRP A 238 -16.77 -16.76 9.57
N LEU A 239 -17.48 -16.03 10.43
CA LEU A 239 -18.24 -16.64 11.51
C LEU A 239 -19.44 -17.38 10.92
N ALA A 240 -19.52 -18.69 11.17
CA ALA A 240 -20.64 -19.53 10.78
C ALA A 240 -21.57 -19.80 11.97
N GLY A 241 -22.88 -19.83 11.70
CA GLY A 241 -23.91 -20.19 12.68
C GLY A 241 -23.90 -19.31 13.92
N SER A 242 -23.69 -19.93 15.09
CA SER A 242 -23.69 -19.31 16.43
C SER A 242 -22.53 -18.34 16.69
N GLY A 243 -21.58 -18.21 15.76
CA GLY A 243 -20.42 -17.33 15.90
C GLY A 243 -19.23 -17.97 16.64
N GLU A 244 -19.26 -19.28 16.89
CA GLU A 244 -18.15 -20.00 17.52
C GLU A 244 -17.22 -20.70 16.52
N THR A 245 -17.71 -20.98 15.31
CA THR A 245 -16.95 -21.68 14.27
C THR A 245 -16.63 -20.77 13.10
N LEU A 246 -15.42 -20.89 12.58
CA LEU A 246 -14.98 -20.20 11.38
C LEU A 246 -15.15 -21.11 10.17
N ALA A 247 -15.93 -20.66 9.18
CA ALA A 247 -16.00 -21.29 7.87
C ALA A 247 -15.11 -20.55 6.88
N ALA A 248 -14.48 -21.30 5.97
CA ALA A 248 -13.83 -20.72 4.81
C ALA A 248 -14.92 -20.25 3.83
N GLY A 249 -14.79 -19.03 3.33
CA GLY A 249 -15.76 -18.50 2.37
C GLY A 249 -15.87 -19.40 1.14
N TYR A 250 -14.74 -19.80 0.54
CA TYR A 250 -14.69 -20.71 -0.60
C TYR A 250 -13.98 -21.99 -0.21
N ALA A 251 -14.40 -23.11 -0.78
CA ALA A 251 -13.67 -24.35 -0.67
C ALA A 251 -12.48 -24.35 -1.65
N LEU A 252 -11.29 -24.16 -1.10
CA LEU A 252 -10.05 -24.29 -1.84
C LEU A 252 -9.71 -25.78 -1.97
N SER A 253 -9.42 -26.25 -3.18
CA SER A 253 -8.96 -27.61 -3.41
C SER A 253 -7.62 -27.86 -2.73
N THR A 254 -7.27 -29.13 -2.50
CA THR A 254 -5.94 -29.50 -1.98
C THR A 254 -4.82 -28.97 -2.89
N ALA A 255 -5.00 -29.01 -4.21
CA ALA A 255 -4.04 -28.47 -5.18
C ALA A 255 -3.91 -26.95 -5.03
N GLY A 256 -5.03 -26.23 -4.90
CA GLY A 256 -5.06 -24.79 -4.64
C GLY A 256 -4.30 -24.42 -3.36
N GLY A 257 -4.50 -25.17 -2.28
CA GLY A 257 -3.76 -25.01 -1.04
C GLY A 257 -2.26 -25.15 -1.23
N TRP A 258 -1.81 -26.23 -1.88
CA TRP A 258 -0.39 -26.45 -2.18
C TRP A 258 0.22 -25.33 -3.03
N VAL A 259 -0.49 -24.85 -4.05
CA VAL A 259 -0.03 -23.73 -4.89
C VAL A 259 0.20 -22.49 -4.03
N VAL A 260 -0.78 -22.09 -3.22
CA VAL A 260 -0.66 -20.88 -2.38
C VAL A 260 0.50 -21.01 -1.39
N PHE A 261 0.58 -22.10 -0.63
CA PHE A 261 1.65 -22.29 0.36
C PHE A 261 3.03 -22.42 -0.28
N SER A 262 3.15 -23.02 -1.47
CA SER A 262 4.42 -23.13 -2.20
C SER A 262 4.90 -21.76 -2.66
N VAL A 263 4.00 -20.92 -3.21
CA VAL A 263 4.34 -19.57 -3.67
C VAL A 263 4.71 -18.66 -2.49
N VAL A 264 3.96 -18.70 -1.39
CA VAL A 264 4.28 -17.98 -0.15
C VAL A 264 5.65 -18.44 0.39
N GLY A 265 5.86 -19.75 0.52
CA GLY A 265 7.09 -20.33 1.03
C GLY A 265 8.30 -19.94 0.19
N PHE A 266 8.20 -20.05 -1.13
CA PHE A 266 9.25 -19.62 -2.06
C PHE A 266 9.58 -18.13 -1.90
N ALA A 267 8.56 -17.26 -1.83
CA ALA A 267 8.74 -15.82 -1.68
C ALA A 267 9.38 -15.43 -0.33
N VAL A 268 9.03 -16.12 0.76
CA VAL A 268 9.67 -15.94 2.08
C VAL A 268 11.12 -16.40 2.04
N VAL A 269 11.41 -17.55 1.44
CA VAL A 269 12.78 -18.08 1.32
C VAL A 269 13.66 -17.16 0.46
N ASP A 270 13.16 -16.65 -0.68
CA ASP A 270 13.89 -15.66 -1.51
C ASP A 270 14.20 -14.39 -0.71
N GLY A 271 13.22 -13.86 0.03
CA GLY A 271 13.39 -12.70 0.90
C GLY A 271 14.46 -12.93 1.97
N ALA A 272 14.39 -14.05 2.69
CA ALA A 272 15.34 -14.42 3.72
C ALA A 272 16.75 -14.66 3.16
N TRP A 273 16.86 -15.30 2.00
CA TRP A 273 18.13 -15.54 1.32
C TRP A 273 18.81 -14.24 0.90
N ARG A 274 18.07 -13.31 0.30
CA ARG A 274 18.57 -11.97 -0.06
C ARG A 274 18.97 -11.17 1.18
N PHE A 275 18.20 -11.26 2.27
CA PHE A 275 18.58 -10.66 3.53
C PHE A 275 19.90 -11.25 4.07
N ALA A 276 20.05 -12.57 4.05
CA ALA A 276 21.28 -13.24 4.45
C ALA A 276 22.49 -12.82 3.58
N GLN A 277 22.30 -12.63 2.27
CA GLN A 277 23.33 -12.09 1.40
C GLN A 277 23.78 -10.68 1.83
N LEU A 278 22.83 -9.78 2.14
CA LEU A 278 23.15 -8.43 2.64
C LEU A 278 23.91 -8.42 3.97
N LEU A 279 23.76 -9.47 4.78
CA LEU A 279 24.55 -9.65 6.00
C LEU A 279 25.98 -10.14 5.70
N ARG A 280 26.15 -10.95 4.65
CA ARG A 280 27.43 -11.56 4.26
C ARG A 280 28.35 -10.64 3.47
N VAL A 281 27.83 -9.63 2.75
CA VAL A 281 28.71 -8.79 1.92
C VAL A 281 29.73 -8.04 2.80
N PRO A 282 31.04 -8.22 2.57
CA PRO A 282 32.07 -7.52 3.32
C PRO A 282 31.93 -6.00 3.19
N ARG A 283 32.31 -5.27 4.25
CA ARG A 283 32.32 -3.80 4.34
C ARG A 283 33.40 -3.18 3.44
N THR A 284 33.39 -3.49 2.16
CA THR A 284 34.30 -2.90 1.18
C THR A 284 33.64 -1.67 0.56
N GLY A 285 34.40 -0.58 0.47
CA GLY A 285 33.94 0.73 0.00
C GLY A 285 33.46 0.78 -1.45
N ASN A 286 33.48 -0.35 -2.17
CA ASN A 286 33.05 -0.43 -3.57
C ASN A 286 31.55 -0.71 -3.75
N GLN A 287 30.77 -0.83 -2.66
CA GLN A 287 29.30 -0.88 -2.74
C GLN A 287 28.67 0.51 -2.94
N ARG A 288 29.24 1.29 -3.87
CA ARG A 288 28.61 2.51 -4.37
C ARG A 288 27.37 2.10 -5.17
N GLY A 289 26.18 2.32 -4.60
CA GLY A 289 24.96 2.45 -5.41
C GLY A 289 24.02 1.26 -5.52
N SER A 290 23.85 0.41 -4.49
CA SER A 290 22.59 -0.36 -4.44
C SER A 290 21.44 0.61 -4.21
N SER A 291 20.73 0.95 -5.28
CA SER A 291 19.57 1.84 -5.21
C SER A 291 18.59 1.32 -4.15
N ALA A 292 17.97 2.23 -3.39
CA ALA A 292 16.91 1.89 -2.44
C ALA A 292 15.78 1.09 -3.10
N THR A 293 15.57 1.30 -4.41
CA THR A 293 14.60 0.59 -5.25
C THR A 293 14.94 -0.88 -5.50
N GLY A 294 16.20 -1.29 -5.32
CA GLY A 294 16.65 -2.67 -5.47
C GLY A 294 16.36 -3.57 -4.26
N LEU A 295 15.82 -3.02 -3.16
CA LEU A 295 15.49 -3.78 -1.96
C LEU A 295 14.20 -4.59 -2.13
N LEU A 296 13.24 -4.10 -2.93
CA LEU A 296 11.97 -4.77 -3.14
C LEU A 296 12.15 -6.11 -3.89
N THR A 297 11.70 -7.20 -3.28
CA THR A 297 11.72 -8.55 -3.87
C THR A 297 10.48 -8.76 -4.71
N VAL A 298 10.56 -9.67 -5.69
CA VAL A 298 9.44 -9.98 -6.58
C VAL A 298 8.26 -10.53 -5.77
N GLY A 299 8.52 -11.39 -4.79
CA GLY A 299 7.47 -11.94 -3.91
C GLY A 299 6.76 -10.88 -3.08
N SER A 300 7.50 -9.93 -2.50
CA SER A 300 6.92 -8.81 -1.75
C SER A 300 6.15 -7.86 -2.67
N ALA A 301 6.67 -7.56 -3.86
CA ALA A 301 5.98 -6.74 -4.85
C ALA A 301 4.66 -7.37 -5.29
N LEU A 302 4.65 -8.67 -5.61
CA LEU A 302 3.43 -9.39 -5.98
C LEU A 302 2.41 -9.43 -4.84
N GLY A 303 2.87 -9.72 -3.61
CA GLY A 303 2.00 -9.70 -2.43
C GLY A 303 1.35 -8.34 -2.22
N LEU A 304 2.11 -7.25 -2.33
CA LEU A 304 1.58 -5.89 -2.25
C LEU A 304 0.59 -5.58 -3.37
N LEU A 305 0.88 -5.98 -4.62
CA LEU A 305 -0.04 -5.81 -5.74
C LEU A 305 -1.36 -6.54 -5.49
N LEU A 306 -1.32 -7.78 -5.00
CA LEU A 306 -2.53 -8.50 -4.60
C LEU A 306 -3.29 -7.74 -3.54
N PHE A 307 -2.62 -7.36 -2.46
CA PHE A 307 -3.26 -6.67 -1.34
C PHE A 307 -3.93 -5.34 -1.75
N PHE A 308 -3.32 -4.58 -2.64
CA PHE A 308 -3.86 -3.28 -3.06
C PHE A 308 -4.86 -3.36 -4.20
N LYS A 309 -4.72 -4.31 -5.13
CA LYS A 309 -5.50 -4.32 -6.37
C LYS A 309 -6.53 -5.44 -6.47
N THR A 310 -6.41 -6.51 -5.69
CA THR A 310 -7.45 -7.54 -5.73
C THR A 310 -8.59 -7.19 -4.77
N PRO A 311 -9.85 -7.27 -5.24
CA PRO A 311 -10.99 -7.11 -4.35
C PRO A 311 -10.92 -8.18 -3.27
N ALA A 312 -11.32 -7.81 -2.05
CA ALA A 312 -11.41 -8.76 -0.96
C ALA A 312 -12.35 -9.90 -1.37
N LEU A 313 -11.86 -11.14 -1.31
CA LEU A 313 -12.68 -12.33 -1.53
C LEU A 313 -13.90 -12.28 -0.59
N GLY A 314 -15.09 -12.13 -1.14
CA GLY A 314 -16.35 -12.06 -0.38
C GLY A 314 -16.90 -13.42 0.03
N VAL A 315 -18.14 -13.46 0.49
CA VAL A 315 -18.91 -14.72 0.63
C VAL A 315 -19.18 -15.25 -0.79
N PRO A 316 -19.21 -16.58 -1.01
CA PRO A 316 -19.67 -17.11 -2.29
C PRO A 316 -21.04 -16.56 -2.63
N SER A 317 -21.12 -15.94 -3.79
CA SER A 317 -22.36 -15.41 -4.32
C SER A 317 -22.47 -15.75 -5.79
N LEU A 318 -23.71 -15.89 -6.24
CA LEU A 318 -24.03 -15.89 -7.65
C LEU A 318 -24.44 -14.47 -8.00
N SER A 319 -23.88 -13.95 -9.09
CA SER A 319 -24.29 -12.66 -9.60
C SER A 319 -25.76 -12.75 -10.05
N PRO A 320 -26.62 -11.79 -9.68
CA PRO A 320 -27.98 -11.71 -10.21
C PRO A 320 -28.00 -11.23 -11.67
N ASP A 321 -26.87 -10.73 -12.18
CA ASP A 321 -26.69 -10.37 -13.59
C ASP A 321 -26.28 -11.62 -14.38
N ASP A 322 -27.29 -12.39 -14.79
CA ASP A 322 -27.12 -13.65 -15.51
C ASP A 322 -26.37 -13.49 -16.83
N TYR A 323 -26.52 -12.33 -17.48
CA TYR A 323 -25.85 -12.04 -18.75
C TYR A 323 -24.34 -11.92 -18.54
N HIS A 324 -23.89 -10.97 -17.73
CA HIS A 324 -22.45 -10.76 -17.52
C HIS A 324 -21.80 -11.92 -16.77
N PHE A 325 -22.55 -12.61 -15.90
CA PHE A 325 -22.05 -13.79 -15.22
C PHE A 325 -21.93 -14.99 -16.17
N GLY A 326 -22.91 -15.18 -17.05
CA GLY A 326 -22.90 -16.21 -18.10
C GLY A 326 -21.72 -16.04 -19.05
N GLU A 327 -21.37 -14.80 -19.44
CA GLU A 327 -20.18 -14.52 -20.25
C GLU A 327 -18.90 -15.10 -19.66
N LEU A 328 -18.80 -15.16 -18.32
CA LEU A 328 -17.62 -15.62 -17.59
C LEU A 328 -17.65 -17.13 -17.31
N LEU A 329 -18.83 -17.68 -17.00
CA LEU A 329 -19.01 -19.08 -16.60
C LEU A 329 -19.05 -20.04 -17.80
N VAL A 330 -19.86 -19.72 -18.81
CA VAL A 330 -20.19 -20.63 -19.92
C VAL A 330 -18.99 -21.04 -20.79
N PRO A 331 -17.98 -20.18 -21.08
CA PRO A 331 -16.93 -20.54 -22.02
C PRO A 331 -16.11 -21.76 -21.57
N TRP A 332 -15.59 -21.75 -20.33
CA TRP A 332 -14.84 -22.90 -19.81
C TRP A 332 -15.70 -24.14 -19.65
N TRP A 333 -16.94 -23.98 -19.16
CA TRP A 333 -17.87 -25.08 -18.97
C TRP A 333 -18.22 -25.77 -20.29
N SER A 334 -18.56 -25.02 -21.34
CA SER A 334 -18.89 -25.58 -22.66
C SER A 334 -17.71 -26.31 -23.30
N TRP A 335 -16.48 -25.80 -23.14
CA TRP A 335 -15.30 -26.54 -23.57
C TRP A 335 -15.11 -27.83 -22.78
N ARG A 336 -15.15 -27.78 -21.44
CA ARG A 336 -14.91 -28.95 -20.59
C ARG A 336 -15.97 -30.04 -20.74
N GLU A 337 -17.24 -29.65 -20.71
CA GLU A 337 -18.37 -30.59 -20.62
C GLU A 337 -18.92 -30.99 -22.00
N MET A 338 -18.83 -30.10 -23.00
CA MET A 338 -19.39 -30.34 -24.33
C MET A 338 -18.32 -30.48 -25.42
N GLY A 339 -17.04 -30.28 -25.10
CA GLY A 339 -15.95 -30.34 -26.08
C GLY A 339 -15.97 -29.18 -27.09
N MET A 340 -16.73 -28.12 -26.83
CA MET A 340 -16.88 -26.98 -27.75
C MET A 340 -15.60 -26.16 -27.84
N LEU A 341 -15.06 -25.99 -29.05
CA LEU A 341 -13.85 -25.25 -29.29
C LEU A 341 -14.12 -23.74 -29.40
N PRO A 342 -13.28 -22.87 -28.78
CA PRO A 342 -13.41 -21.42 -28.87
C PRO A 342 -13.31 -20.95 -30.32
N PHE A 343 -14.21 -20.05 -30.71
CA PHE A 343 -14.34 -19.46 -32.06
C PHE A 343 -14.72 -20.42 -33.18
N TRP A 344 -14.87 -21.71 -32.89
CA TRP A 344 -15.38 -22.71 -33.84
C TRP A 344 -16.82 -23.09 -33.49
N ASP A 345 -17.04 -23.60 -32.29
CA ASP A 345 -18.36 -24.02 -31.79
C ASP A 345 -19.03 -22.95 -30.92
N TYR A 346 -18.21 -22.10 -30.25
CA TYR A 346 -18.69 -21.08 -29.33
C TYR A 346 -17.87 -19.80 -29.45
N ALA A 347 -18.54 -18.65 -29.63
CA ALA A 347 -17.91 -17.34 -29.72
C ALA A 347 -17.94 -16.61 -28.36
N PRO A 348 -16.85 -16.61 -27.57
CA PRO A 348 -16.84 -15.99 -26.25
C PRO A 348 -16.91 -14.45 -26.32
N ALA A 349 -17.75 -13.84 -25.48
CA ALA A 349 -17.97 -12.40 -25.45
C ALA A 349 -16.70 -11.57 -25.22
N ARG A 350 -15.71 -12.09 -24.47
CA ARG A 350 -14.43 -11.42 -24.20
C ARG A 350 -13.21 -12.21 -24.67
N GLY A 351 -13.38 -13.01 -25.72
CA GLY A 351 -12.31 -13.84 -26.27
C GLY A 351 -11.84 -14.93 -25.30
N LEU A 352 -10.56 -15.31 -25.40
CA LEU A 352 -9.97 -16.37 -24.57
C LEU A 352 -9.86 -16.01 -23.08
N THR A 353 -10.03 -14.74 -22.71
CA THR A 353 -9.88 -14.28 -21.32
C THR A 353 -10.91 -14.89 -20.38
N ASN A 354 -12.11 -15.23 -20.88
CA ASN A 354 -13.17 -15.82 -20.07
C ASN A 354 -12.92 -17.29 -19.70
N TYR A 355 -11.99 -17.98 -20.37
CA TYR A 355 -11.66 -19.37 -20.08
C TYR A 355 -10.78 -19.51 -18.83
N LEU A 356 -9.95 -18.51 -18.56
CA LEU A 356 -8.94 -18.59 -17.51
C LEU A 356 -9.54 -18.59 -16.10
N PRO A 357 -10.53 -17.73 -15.75
CA PRO A 357 -11.25 -17.82 -14.48
C PRO A 357 -11.91 -19.19 -14.27
N GLY A 358 -12.56 -19.73 -15.31
CA GLY A 358 -13.20 -21.05 -15.26
C GLY A 358 -12.20 -22.19 -15.04
N PHE A 359 -11.08 -22.19 -15.76
CA PHE A 359 -9.99 -23.16 -15.57
C PHE A 359 -9.43 -23.12 -14.15
N VAL A 360 -9.17 -21.91 -13.64
CA VAL A 360 -8.64 -21.71 -12.28
C VAL A 360 -9.65 -22.15 -11.23
N SER A 361 -10.93 -21.82 -11.42
CA SER A 361 -12.03 -22.28 -10.56
C SER A 361 -12.13 -23.81 -10.53
N ALA A 362 -12.05 -24.47 -11.69
CA ALA A 362 -12.16 -25.92 -11.80
C ALA A 362 -10.95 -26.70 -11.24
N THR A 363 -9.77 -26.07 -11.20
CA THR A 363 -8.52 -26.72 -10.77
C THR A 363 -8.10 -26.37 -9.35
N LEU A 364 -8.28 -25.10 -8.94
CA LEU A 364 -7.82 -24.61 -7.63
C LEU A 364 -8.97 -24.54 -6.61
N PHE A 365 -10.22 -24.54 -7.04
CA PHE A 365 -11.41 -24.59 -6.18
C PHE A 365 -12.25 -25.84 -6.51
N GLU A 366 -13.46 -25.94 -5.94
CA GLU A 366 -14.42 -27.01 -6.24
C GLU A 366 -15.05 -26.93 -7.65
N GLY A 367 -14.76 -25.89 -8.44
CA GLY A 367 -15.30 -25.70 -9.78
C GLY A 367 -16.76 -25.23 -9.84
N GLY A 368 -17.37 -24.89 -8.70
CA GLY A 368 -18.73 -24.34 -8.64
C GLY A 368 -18.80 -22.91 -9.19
N ALA A 369 -19.93 -22.53 -9.78
CA ALA A 369 -20.17 -21.20 -10.37
C ALA A 369 -19.88 -20.05 -9.38
N SER A 370 -20.21 -20.24 -8.10
CA SER A 370 -19.94 -19.25 -7.05
C SER A 370 -18.45 -18.98 -6.83
N SER A 371 -17.55 -19.90 -7.20
CA SER A 371 -16.09 -19.74 -7.02
C SER A 371 -15.41 -18.95 -8.14
N ILE A 372 -16.12 -18.59 -9.22
CA ILE A 372 -15.56 -17.81 -10.33
C ILE A 372 -15.01 -16.47 -9.85
N GLY A 373 -15.75 -15.76 -8.97
CA GLY A 373 -15.28 -14.50 -8.41
C GLY A 373 -13.92 -14.63 -7.71
N ALA A 374 -13.72 -15.74 -6.98
CA ALA A 374 -12.47 -15.99 -6.26
C ALA A 374 -11.28 -16.32 -7.17
N SER A 375 -11.54 -16.93 -8.33
CA SER A 375 -10.51 -17.29 -9.31
C SER A 375 -9.76 -16.07 -9.85
N TYR A 376 -10.39 -14.89 -9.89
CA TYR A 376 -9.76 -13.67 -10.40
C TYR A 376 -8.52 -13.25 -9.62
N ALA A 377 -8.48 -13.47 -8.30
CA ALA A 377 -7.30 -13.15 -7.50
C ALA A 377 -6.08 -14.01 -7.92
N PHE A 378 -6.32 -15.28 -8.26
CA PHE A 378 -5.29 -16.19 -8.77
C PHE A 378 -4.85 -15.84 -10.18
N VAL A 379 -5.80 -15.50 -11.06
CA VAL A 379 -5.49 -15.00 -12.41
C VAL A 379 -4.64 -13.73 -12.33
N PHE A 380 -5.02 -12.80 -11.45
CA PHE A 380 -4.26 -11.59 -11.20
C PHE A 380 -2.85 -11.90 -10.68
N ALA A 381 -2.72 -12.82 -9.72
CA ALA A 381 -1.40 -13.22 -9.21
C ALA A 381 -0.50 -13.76 -10.33
N GLY A 382 -1.05 -14.61 -11.20
CA GLY A 382 -0.32 -15.19 -12.32
C GLY A 382 0.13 -14.14 -13.35
N ILE A 383 -0.78 -13.28 -13.80
CA ILE A 383 -0.48 -12.22 -14.75
C ILE A 383 0.50 -11.21 -14.14
N GLY A 384 0.26 -10.78 -12.90
CA GLY A 384 1.12 -9.85 -12.17
C GLY A 384 2.54 -10.39 -11.98
N TRP A 385 2.68 -11.69 -11.70
CA TRP A 385 3.99 -12.35 -11.65
C TRP A 385 4.71 -12.31 -12.99
N LEU A 386 4.05 -12.71 -14.08
CA LEU A 386 4.63 -12.68 -15.43
C LEU A 386 5.05 -11.26 -15.83
N ALA A 387 4.19 -10.28 -15.56
CA ALA A 387 4.46 -8.88 -15.86
C ALA A 387 5.64 -8.33 -15.03
N LEU A 388 5.72 -8.65 -13.74
CA LEU A 388 6.87 -8.29 -12.90
C LEU A 388 8.18 -8.89 -13.45
N LEU A 389 8.16 -10.15 -13.89
CA LEU A 389 9.34 -10.79 -14.47
C LEU A 389 9.75 -10.19 -15.81
N ALA A 390 8.78 -9.77 -16.63
CA ALA A 390 9.02 -9.14 -17.93
C ALA A 390 9.54 -7.69 -17.79
N LEU A 391 9.01 -6.92 -16.84
CA LEU A 391 9.35 -5.51 -16.66
C LEU A 391 10.59 -5.28 -15.79
N ARG A 392 10.90 -6.18 -14.84
CA ARG A 392 12.04 -6.01 -13.93
C ARG A 392 13.40 -5.79 -14.62
N PRO A 393 13.74 -6.37 -15.79
CA PRO A 393 15.03 -6.13 -16.43
C PRO A 393 15.14 -4.73 -17.02
N LEU A 394 14.00 -4.09 -17.32
CA LEU A 394 13.93 -2.77 -17.96
C LEU A 394 13.99 -1.62 -16.93
N MET A 395 13.28 -1.75 -15.81
CA MET A 395 13.07 -0.66 -14.84
C MET A 395 13.32 -1.07 -13.37
N GLY A 396 13.79 -2.30 -13.13
CA GLY A 396 13.93 -2.86 -11.79
C GLY A 396 12.60 -3.28 -11.17
N VAL A 397 12.66 -3.96 -10.02
CA VAL A 397 11.45 -4.50 -9.35
C VAL A 397 10.55 -3.39 -8.82
N ALA A 398 11.11 -2.33 -8.22
CA ALA A 398 10.28 -1.22 -7.73
C ALA A 398 9.64 -0.43 -8.88
N GLY A 399 10.36 -0.20 -9.98
CA GLY A 399 9.80 0.44 -11.17
C GLY A 399 8.64 -0.38 -11.74
N ALA A 400 8.85 -1.70 -11.90
CA ALA A 400 7.82 -2.62 -12.37
C ALA A 400 6.62 -2.67 -11.42
N PHE A 401 6.86 -2.67 -10.10
CA PHE A 401 5.81 -2.59 -9.09
C PHE A 401 4.98 -1.32 -9.23
N VAL A 402 5.61 -0.15 -9.35
CA VAL A 402 4.91 1.13 -9.50
C VAL A 402 4.13 1.17 -10.82
N ALA A 403 4.73 0.72 -11.92
CA ALA A 403 4.07 0.64 -13.22
C ALA A 403 2.83 -0.28 -13.16
N LEU A 404 2.90 -1.42 -12.47
CA LEU A 404 1.76 -2.33 -12.32
C LEU A 404 0.76 -1.87 -11.27
N LEU A 405 1.19 -1.17 -10.23
CA LEU A 405 0.31 -0.60 -9.22
C LEU A 405 -0.56 0.49 -9.83
N LEU A 406 0.07 1.37 -10.63
CA LEU A 406 -0.60 2.49 -11.26
C LEU A 406 -1.27 2.11 -12.58
N GLY A 407 -0.76 1.11 -13.29
CA GLY A 407 -1.32 0.68 -14.56
C GLY A 407 -2.80 0.29 -14.43
N PRO A 408 -3.65 0.63 -15.42
CA PRO A 408 -5.05 0.23 -15.40
C PRO A 408 -5.10 -1.29 -15.60
N TYR A 409 -5.40 -2.07 -14.55
CA TYR A 409 -5.96 -3.41 -14.71
C TYR A 409 -6.50 -4.03 -13.40
N ALA A 410 -7.71 -4.62 -13.55
CA ALA A 410 -8.40 -5.64 -12.75
C ALA A 410 -9.12 -5.25 -11.43
N ASN A 411 -9.88 -4.16 -11.42
CA ASN A 411 -11.22 -4.17 -10.77
C ASN A 411 -12.34 -4.56 -11.77
N GLY A 412 -11.94 -4.93 -12.98
CA GLY A 412 -12.76 -5.32 -14.12
C GLY A 412 -11.87 -5.24 -15.34
N ILE A 413 -11.96 -6.22 -16.25
CA ILE A 413 -11.16 -6.29 -17.48
C ILE A 413 -11.54 -5.18 -18.49
N GLY A 414 -12.40 -4.22 -18.12
CA GLY A 414 -13.09 -3.33 -19.06
C GLY A 414 -12.81 -1.83 -18.98
N GLU A 415 -12.10 -1.31 -17.97
CA GLU A 415 -12.02 0.16 -17.80
C GLU A 415 -10.57 0.67 -17.79
N ILE A 416 -10.23 1.42 -18.85
CA ILE A 416 -9.01 2.20 -18.94
C ILE A 416 -9.16 3.34 -17.93
N ASP A 417 -8.44 3.24 -16.81
CA ASP A 417 -8.41 4.31 -15.83
C ASP A 417 -7.61 5.49 -16.40
N ILE A 418 -8.32 6.55 -16.77
CA ILE A 418 -7.76 7.78 -17.37
C ILE A 418 -6.75 8.42 -16.41
N ALA A 419 -6.95 8.30 -15.10
CA ALA A 419 -6.04 8.83 -14.08
C ALA A 419 -4.67 8.11 -14.10
N ALA A 420 -4.68 6.79 -14.31
CA ALA A 420 -3.47 5.98 -14.46
C ALA A 420 -2.70 6.31 -15.74
N THR A 421 -3.43 6.49 -16.84
CA THR A 421 -2.86 6.85 -18.14
C THR A 421 -2.22 8.25 -18.10
N LEU A 422 -2.88 9.22 -17.48
CA LEU A 422 -2.33 10.56 -17.27
C LEU A 422 -1.09 10.55 -16.36
N PHE A 423 -1.09 9.74 -15.29
CA PHE A 423 0.08 9.63 -14.42
C PHE A 423 1.29 9.04 -15.16
N LEU A 424 1.10 7.96 -15.92
CA LEU A 424 2.17 7.35 -16.71
C LEU A 424 2.70 8.30 -17.79
N VAL A 425 1.84 9.10 -18.43
CA VAL A 425 2.25 10.11 -19.44
C VAL A 425 2.99 11.31 -18.82
N LEU A 426 2.72 11.65 -17.56
CA LEU A 426 3.33 12.80 -16.88
C LEU A 426 4.63 12.47 -16.14
N PHE A 427 4.86 11.19 -15.81
CA PHE A 427 5.97 10.78 -14.93
C PHE A 427 6.91 9.71 -15.54
N CYS A 428 6.60 9.18 -16.73
CA CYS A 428 7.55 8.48 -17.60
C CYS A 428 7.89 9.37 -18.79
#